data_AF-A0A2Y9R8M9-F1
#
_entry.id   AF-A0A2Y9R8M9-F1
#
_cell.length_a   1.000
_cell.length_b   1.000
_cell.length_c   1.000
_cell.angle_alpha   90.00
_cell.angle_beta   90.00
_cell.angle_gamma   90.00
#
_symmetry.space_group_name_H-M   'P 1'
#
loop_
_entity.id
_entity.type
_entity.pdbx_description
1 polymer ?
#
loop_
_entity_poly.entity_id
_entity_poly.type
_entity_poly.pdbx_seq_one_letter_code
_entity_poly.pdbx_strand_id
1 'polypeptide(L)'
;MLTATQYIAPLMANFDPSVSRNSTVRYFDNGTALVVQWDHVHLQDNYNLGSFTFQATLLTDGRIIFGYKEIPVLVTQISSTNHPVKVGLSDAFVVVHRIQQIPNVRRRTIYEYHRVELQMSKITNISAVEMTPLPTCLQFNECGSCVSSQIGFNCSWCSKLQRCSSGFDRHRQDWVDSGCPEESKEKMCEDTEPVETSSQTTTTVRATTTQFRVLTTTRRATTSQLPTSLPTEDDTKIALHLKDNGGTVTCYRC
;
A
#
# COMPACT_ATOMS: atom_id res chain seq x y z
N MET A 1 -20.69 -5.87 1.99
CA MET A 1 -19.97 -7.12 1.71
C MET A 1 -18.49 -6.86 1.96
N LEU A 2 -17.80 -7.69 2.76
CA LEU A 2 -16.39 -7.45 3.14
C LEU A 2 -15.42 -7.47 1.94
N THR A 3 -15.74 -8.33 0.97
CA THR A 3 -14.98 -8.56 -0.26
C THR A 3 -14.98 -7.36 -1.22
N ALA A 4 -15.87 -6.38 -1.03
CA ALA A 4 -15.88 -5.15 -1.81
C ALA A 4 -14.92 -4.07 -1.26
N THR A 5 -14.47 -4.24 -0.01
CA THR A 5 -13.67 -3.28 0.77
C THR A 5 -12.27 -3.79 1.12
N GLN A 6 -12.06 -5.11 1.13
CA GLN A 6 -10.74 -5.73 1.33
C GLN A 6 -10.48 -6.69 0.17
N TYR A 7 -9.47 -6.41 -0.65
CA TYR A 7 -9.19 -7.19 -1.85
C TYR A 7 -7.77 -7.01 -2.38
N ILE A 8 -7.28 -8.06 -3.06
CA ILE A 8 -6.22 -8.00 -4.06
C ILE A 8 -6.91 -8.34 -5.39
N ALA A 9 -7.11 -7.34 -6.24
CA ALA A 9 -7.95 -7.45 -7.43
C ALA A 9 -7.15 -7.15 -8.70
N PRO A 10 -6.63 -8.18 -9.41
CA PRO A 10 -6.09 -7.98 -10.75
C PRO A 10 -7.15 -7.42 -11.70
N LEU A 11 -8.39 -7.91 -11.59
CA LEU A 11 -9.57 -7.32 -12.23
C LEU A 11 -10.82 -7.81 -11.48
N MET A 12 -11.45 -6.94 -10.71
CA MET A 12 -12.75 -7.18 -10.08
C MET A 12 -13.83 -6.68 -11.03
N ALA A 13 -14.76 -7.54 -11.40
CA ALA A 13 -15.97 -7.25 -12.16
C ALA A 13 -16.99 -8.37 -11.91
N ASN A 14 -18.15 -8.32 -12.58
CA ASN A 14 -19.19 -9.34 -12.46
C ASN A 14 -18.85 -10.65 -13.22
N PHE A 15 -17.68 -11.25 -12.94
CA PHE A 15 -17.28 -12.51 -13.55
C PHE A 15 -18.01 -13.68 -12.89
N ASP A 16 -18.53 -14.58 -13.73
CA ASP A 16 -19.17 -15.81 -13.28
C ASP A 16 -18.55 -17.01 -14.01
N PRO A 17 -17.65 -17.78 -13.37
CA PRO A 17 -17.06 -18.95 -13.98
C PRO A 17 -18.07 -20.04 -14.35
N SER A 18 -19.29 -20.04 -13.80
CA SER A 18 -20.28 -21.08 -14.05
C SER A 18 -20.94 -20.98 -15.43
N VAL A 19 -20.87 -19.82 -16.09
CA VAL A 19 -21.55 -19.57 -17.38
C VAL A 19 -20.90 -20.26 -18.58
N SER A 20 -19.64 -20.71 -18.44
CA SER A 20 -18.92 -21.44 -19.50
C SER A 20 -18.16 -22.62 -18.90
N ARG A 21 -18.23 -23.77 -19.56
CA ARG A 21 -17.48 -24.98 -19.16
C ARG A 21 -15.98 -24.85 -19.34
N ASN A 22 -15.54 -23.87 -20.14
CA ASN A 22 -14.12 -23.60 -20.38
C ASN A 22 -13.53 -22.65 -19.34
N SER A 23 -14.37 -21.95 -18.57
CA SER A 23 -13.94 -21.09 -17.47
C SER A 23 -13.32 -21.93 -16.36
N THR A 24 -12.11 -21.59 -15.93
CA THR A 24 -11.50 -22.20 -14.75
C THR A 24 -10.84 -21.15 -13.87
N VAL A 25 -10.87 -21.37 -12.54
CA VAL A 25 -10.07 -20.62 -11.58
C VAL A 25 -9.14 -21.61 -10.91
N ARG A 26 -7.83 -21.38 -11.03
CA ARG A 26 -6.81 -22.29 -10.50
C ARG A 26 -5.79 -21.49 -9.72
N TYR A 27 -5.16 -22.14 -8.75
CA TYR A 27 -4.04 -21.57 -8.03
C TYR A 27 -2.86 -22.53 -8.02
N PHE A 28 -1.67 -21.99 -7.85
CA PHE A 28 -0.42 -22.72 -7.70
C PHE A 28 0.44 -22.00 -6.66
N ASP A 29 1.01 -22.77 -5.74
CA ASP A 29 1.92 -22.27 -4.72
C ASP A 29 3.18 -23.15 -4.73
N ASN A 30 4.34 -22.51 -4.81
CA ASN A 30 5.65 -23.18 -4.75
C ASN A 30 6.49 -22.75 -3.53
N GLY A 31 5.88 -22.03 -2.57
CA GLY A 31 6.54 -21.49 -1.39
C GLY A 31 7.29 -20.16 -1.61
N THR A 32 7.57 -19.78 -2.86
CA THR A 32 8.18 -18.48 -3.22
C THR A 32 7.19 -17.55 -3.91
N ALA A 33 6.16 -18.11 -4.54
CA ALA A 33 5.10 -17.37 -5.20
C ALA A 33 3.77 -18.13 -5.10
N LEU A 34 2.72 -17.40 -4.75
CA LEU A 34 1.33 -17.84 -4.90
C LEU A 34 0.76 -17.20 -6.16
N VAL A 35 0.35 -18.03 -7.13
CA VAL A 35 -0.28 -17.60 -8.38
C VAL A 35 -1.74 -18.02 -8.37
N VAL A 36 -2.64 -17.10 -8.69
CA VAL A 36 -4.06 -17.39 -8.94
C VAL A 36 -4.40 -16.91 -10.35
N GLN A 37 -4.93 -17.81 -11.18
CA GLN A 37 -5.31 -17.53 -12.55
C GLN A 37 -6.82 -17.72 -12.74
N TRP A 38 -7.44 -16.72 -13.34
CA TRP A 38 -8.78 -16.79 -13.93
C TRP A 38 -8.59 -17.03 -15.42
N ASP A 39 -9.01 -18.19 -15.90
CA ASP A 39 -8.80 -18.67 -17.26
C ASP A 39 -10.14 -18.76 -17.99
N HIS A 40 -10.24 -18.04 -19.11
CA HIS A 40 -11.43 -17.96 -19.95
C HIS A 40 -12.73 -17.61 -19.19
N VAL A 41 -12.68 -16.76 -18.17
CA VAL A 41 -13.88 -16.36 -17.40
C VAL A 41 -14.70 -15.32 -18.15
N HIS A 42 -16.02 -15.37 -18.00
CA HIS A 42 -16.95 -14.46 -18.69
C HIS A 42 -17.68 -13.55 -17.69
N LEU A 43 -18.09 -12.38 -18.17
CA LEU A 43 -19.00 -11.49 -17.44
C LEU A 43 -20.42 -12.08 -17.46
N GLN A 44 -21.04 -12.18 -16.28
CA GLN A 44 -22.39 -12.74 -16.12
C GLN A 44 -23.42 -12.00 -16.98
N ASP A 45 -23.36 -10.67 -16.98
CA ASP A 45 -24.34 -9.82 -17.66
C ASP A 45 -24.10 -9.73 -19.18
N ASN A 46 -22.90 -10.07 -19.65
CA ASN A 46 -22.45 -9.76 -21.01
C ASN A 46 -21.50 -10.83 -21.56
N TYR A 47 -22.03 -12.05 -21.74
CA TYR A 47 -21.28 -13.20 -22.26
C TYR A 47 -20.61 -12.94 -23.63
N ASN A 48 -21.26 -12.18 -24.50
CA ASN A 48 -20.83 -11.92 -25.88
C ASN A 48 -19.59 -11.03 -26.01
N LEU A 49 -19.13 -10.39 -24.93
CA LEU A 49 -17.92 -9.57 -24.95
C LEU A 49 -16.63 -10.40 -25.05
N GLY A 50 -16.74 -11.73 -24.94
CA GLY A 50 -15.61 -12.64 -24.99
C GLY A 50 -15.16 -13.09 -23.60
N SER A 51 -14.14 -13.93 -23.59
CA SER A 51 -13.53 -14.48 -22.38
C SER A 51 -12.36 -13.62 -21.90
N PHE A 52 -12.17 -13.57 -20.58
CA PHE A 52 -11.08 -12.86 -19.93
C PHE A 52 -10.12 -13.88 -19.33
N THR A 53 -8.82 -13.64 -19.50
CA THR A 53 -7.77 -14.45 -18.89
C THR A 53 -6.73 -13.55 -18.23
N PHE A 54 -6.62 -13.65 -16.91
CA PHE A 54 -5.72 -12.83 -16.11
C PHE A 54 -5.28 -13.58 -14.84
N GLN A 55 -4.23 -13.07 -14.20
CA GLN A 55 -3.65 -13.67 -13.01
C GLN A 55 -3.24 -12.62 -11.97
N ALA A 56 -3.19 -13.05 -10.72
CA ALA A 56 -2.48 -12.37 -9.65
C ALA A 56 -1.37 -13.29 -9.13
N THR A 57 -0.18 -12.75 -8.94
CA THR A 57 0.97 -13.43 -8.34
C THR A 57 1.43 -12.65 -7.13
N LEU A 58 1.54 -13.31 -5.97
CA LEU A 58 2.09 -12.77 -4.74
C LEU A 58 3.46 -13.42 -4.51
N LEU A 59 4.51 -12.62 -4.46
CA LEU A 59 5.87 -13.10 -4.21
C LEU A 59 6.25 -12.95 -2.74
N THR A 60 7.12 -13.82 -2.25
CA THR A 60 7.60 -13.78 -0.85
C THR A 60 8.40 -12.53 -0.50
N ASP A 61 8.96 -11.84 -1.49
CA ASP A 61 9.63 -10.55 -1.32
C ASP A 61 8.65 -9.36 -1.21
N GLY A 62 7.34 -9.63 -1.23
CA GLY A 62 6.27 -8.64 -1.09
C GLY A 62 5.81 -8.01 -2.41
N ARG A 63 6.41 -8.38 -3.55
CA ARG A 63 5.93 -7.94 -4.86
C ARG A 63 4.60 -8.58 -5.21
N ILE A 64 3.76 -7.81 -5.91
CA ILE A 64 2.47 -8.26 -6.42
C ILE A 64 2.44 -8.00 -7.93
N ILE A 65 2.18 -9.04 -8.71
CA ILE A 65 2.11 -8.95 -10.17
C ILE A 65 0.70 -9.29 -10.64
N PHE A 66 0.08 -8.38 -11.38
CA PHE A 66 -1.14 -8.64 -12.11
C PHE A 66 -0.79 -8.87 -13.58
N GLY A 67 -1.11 -10.05 -14.11
CA GLY A 67 -0.86 -10.39 -15.51
C GLY A 67 -2.16 -10.48 -16.29
N TYR A 68 -2.18 -9.93 -17.50
CA TYR A 68 -3.35 -9.86 -18.38
C TYR A 68 -3.02 -10.52 -19.71
N LYS A 69 -3.55 -11.73 -19.92
CA LYS A 69 -3.30 -12.52 -21.13
C LYS A 69 -4.37 -12.29 -22.19
N GLU A 70 -5.62 -12.11 -21.77
CA GLU A 70 -6.76 -11.90 -22.67
C GLU A 70 -7.74 -10.92 -22.02
N ILE A 71 -7.88 -9.73 -22.61
CA ILE A 71 -8.80 -8.67 -22.19
C ILE A 71 -9.52 -8.17 -23.45
N PRO A 72 -10.70 -8.73 -23.78
CA PRO A 72 -11.34 -8.54 -25.08
C PRO A 72 -12.00 -7.17 -25.25
N VAL A 73 -12.26 -6.46 -24.15
CA VAL A 73 -12.82 -5.10 -24.13
C VAL A 73 -12.05 -4.23 -23.14
N LEU A 74 -12.08 -2.91 -23.34
CA LEU A 74 -11.45 -1.99 -22.39
C LEU A 74 -12.13 -2.12 -21.03
N VAL A 75 -11.34 -2.15 -19.95
CA VAL A 75 -11.87 -2.28 -18.59
C VAL A 75 -12.85 -1.15 -18.24
N THR A 76 -12.63 0.05 -18.79
CA THR A 76 -13.53 1.21 -18.63
C THR A 76 -14.91 1.04 -19.27
N GLN A 77 -15.08 0.05 -20.16
CA GLN A 77 -16.36 -0.25 -20.83
C GLN A 77 -17.16 -1.35 -20.13
N ILE A 78 -16.59 -1.98 -19.10
CA ILE A 78 -17.30 -2.99 -18.31
C ILE A 78 -18.34 -2.29 -17.44
N SER A 79 -19.58 -2.78 -17.47
CA SER A 79 -20.68 -2.20 -16.69
C SER A 79 -20.40 -2.31 -15.18
N SER A 80 -20.55 -1.20 -14.47
CA SER A 80 -20.44 -1.13 -13.01
C SER A 80 -21.79 -1.06 -12.30
N THR A 81 -22.91 -1.30 -13.01
CA THR A 81 -24.28 -1.11 -12.48
C THR A 81 -24.63 -2.16 -11.43
N ASN A 82 -24.36 -3.42 -11.72
CA ASN A 82 -24.72 -4.55 -10.84
C ASN A 82 -23.58 -4.93 -9.91
N HIS A 83 -22.33 -4.70 -10.33
CA HIS A 83 -21.14 -5.04 -9.58
C HIS A 83 -20.05 -3.97 -9.80
N PRO A 84 -19.32 -3.54 -8.76
CA PRO A 84 -18.22 -2.60 -8.95
C PRO A 84 -17.11 -3.20 -9.83
N VAL A 85 -16.51 -2.35 -10.66
CA VAL A 85 -15.31 -2.68 -11.43
C VAL A 85 -14.12 -2.03 -10.72
N LYS A 86 -13.10 -2.81 -10.35
CA LYS A 86 -11.91 -2.33 -9.63
C LYS A 86 -10.66 -3.07 -10.08
N VAL A 87 -9.53 -2.38 -10.06
CA VAL A 87 -8.21 -2.96 -10.34
C VAL A 87 -7.24 -2.37 -9.32
N GLY A 88 -6.61 -3.21 -8.50
CA GLY A 88 -5.72 -2.74 -7.44
C GLY A 88 -5.86 -3.47 -6.11
N LEU A 89 -5.52 -2.78 -5.03
CA LEU A 89 -5.49 -3.29 -3.67
C LEU A 89 -6.40 -2.45 -2.78
N SER A 90 -7.02 -3.06 -1.79
CA SER A 90 -7.75 -2.37 -0.73
C SER A 90 -7.65 -3.15 0.56
N ASP A 91 -7.45 -2.42 1.65
CA ASP A 91 -7.44 -2.99 2.98
C ASP A 91 -8.41 -2.26 3.91
N ALA A 92 -9.03 -3.04 4.78
CA ALA A 92 -10.06 -2.59 5.69
C ALA A 92 -10.14 -3.49 6.93
N PHE A 93 -10.48 -2.89 8.07
CA PHE A 93 -10.78 -3.64 9.30
C PHE A 93 -12.28 -3.54 9.65
N VAL A 94 -12.76 -4.48 10.47
CA VAL A 94 -14.17 -4.60 10.83
C VAL A 94 -14.35 -4.41 12.32
N VAL A 95 -15.15 -3.43 12.71
CA VAL A 95 -15.55 -3.24 14.10
C VAL A 95 -16.99 -3.72 14.28
N VAL A 96 -17.17 -4.66 15.19
CA VAL A 96 -18.49 -5.23 15.49
C VAL A 96 -19.04 -4.59 16.76
N HIS A 97 -20.02 -3.70 16.61
CA HIS A 97 -20.73 -3.09 17.72
C HIS A 97 -21.92 -3.96 18.14
N ARG A 98 -22.02 -4.25 19.44
CA ARG A 98 -23.22 -4.86 20.03
C ARG A 98 -24.24 -3.74 20.26
N ILE A 99 -25.42 -3.86 19.67
CA ILE A 99 -26.50 -2.90 19.89
C ILE A 99 -27.15 -3.26 21.23
N GLN A 100 -26.89 -2.48 22.28
CA GLN A 100 -27.39 -2.77 23.63
C GLN A 100 -28.93 -2.80 23.71
N GLN A 101 -29.60 -2.09 22.80
CA GLN A 101 -31.06 -1.96 22.73
C GLN A 101 -31.77 -3.19 22.13
N ILE A 102 -31.06 -4.07 21.41
CA ILE A 102 -31.67 -5.25 20.77
C ILE A 102 -30.76 -6.47 20.96
N PRO A 103 -31.14 -7.45 21.81
CA PRO A 103 -30.36 -8.66 21.99
C PRO A 103 -30.19 -9.39 20.65
N ASN A 104 -28.99 -9.96 20.43
CA ASN A 104 -28.59 -10.70 19.23
C ASN A 104 -28.39 -9.90 17.93
N VAL A 105 -28.58 -8.58 17.93
CA VAL A 105 -28.22 -7.75 16.75
C VAL A 105 -26.79 -7.21 16.89
N ARG A 106 -25.95 -7.53 15.91
CA ARG A 106 -24.57 -7.04 15.80
C ARG A 106 -24.47 -6.13 14.59
N ARG A 107 -24.04 -4.88 14.79
CA ARG A 107 -23.71 -3.96 13.69
C ARG A 107 -22.24 -4.13 13.33
N ARG A 108 -21.95 -4.42 12.06
CA ARG A 108 -20.57 -4.45 11.55
C ARG A 108 -20.30 -3.15 10.81
N THR A 109 -19.30 -2.39 11.28
CA THR A 109 -18.78 -1.22 10.57
C THR A 109 -17.44 -1.59 9.96
N ILE A 110 -17.28 -1.34 8.66
CA ILE A 110 -16.04 -1.61 7.94
C ILE A 110 -15.33 -0.27 7.78
N TYR A 111 -14.09 -0.20 8.23
CA TYR A 111 -13.23 0.96 8.10
C TYR A 111 -12.15 0.62 7.09
N GLU A 112 -12.31 1.17 5.90
CA GLU A 112 -11.28 1.15 4.88
C GLU A 112 -10.30 2.28 5.13
N TYR A 113 -9.02 1.95 5.10
CA TYR A 113 -7.97 2.91 5.46
C TYR A 113 -6.86 2.99 4.42
N HIS A 114 -6.77 2.01 3.51
CA HIS A 114 -5.80 2.07 2.44
C HIS A 114 -6.30 1.45 1.13
N ARG A 115 -5.92 2.11 0.03
CA ARG A 115 -6.20 1.68 -1.34
C ARG A 115 -5.04 2.01 -2.27
N VAL A 116 -4.81 1.11 -3.21
CA VAL A 116 -3.94 1.31 -4.37
C VAL A 116 -4.82 1.10 -5.59
N GLU A 117 -5.20 2.18 -6.28
CA GLU A 117 -6.07 2.11 -7.46
C GLU A 117 -5.23 2.19 -8.73
N LEU A 118 -5.32 1.17 -9.58
CA LEU A 118 -4.65 1.13 -10.87
C LEU A 118 -5.53 1.77 -11.94
N GLN A 119 -4.90 2.48 -12.88
CA GLN A 119 -5.63 3.11 -13.99
C GLN A 119 -6.19 2.05 -14.93
N MET A 120 -7.52 1.91 -14.96
CA MET A 120 -8.22 0.95 -15.82
C MET A 120 -7.88 1.10 -17.32
N SER A 121 -7.59 2.32 -17.77
CA SER A 121 -7.19 2.60 -19.16
C SER A 121 -5.83 2.02 -19.55
N LYS A 122 -5.00 1.65 -18.57
CA LYS A 122 -3.68 1.02 -18.78
C LYS A 122 -3.76 -0.50 -18.77
N ILE A 123 -4.91 -1.09 -18.41
CA ILE A 123 -5.11 -2.53 -18.39
C ILE A 123 -5.50 -2.98 -19.80
N THR A 124 -4.53 -3.55 -20.51
CA THR A 124 -4.68 -3.98 -21.90
C THR A 124 -4.32 -5.45 -22.08
N ASN A 125 -4.61 -5.97 -23.26
CA ASN A 125 -4.27 -7.34 -23.61
C ASN A 125 -2.75 -7.54 -23.68
N ILE A 126 -2.26 -8.71 -23.22
CA ILE A 126 -0.84 -9.08 -23.20
C ILE A 126 -0.01 -8.02 -22.45
N SER A 127 -0.43 -7.71 -21.22
CA SER A 127 0.24 -6.72 -20.37
C SER A 127 0.39 -7.25 -18.94
N ALA A 128 1.23 -6.58 -18.14
CA ALA A 128 1.34 -6.85 -16.72
C ALA A 128 1.57 -5.56 -15.94
N VAL A 129 1.12 -5.54 -14.69
CA VAL A 129 1.41 -4.49 -13.72
C VAL A 129 2.16 -5.15 -12.56
N GLU A 130 3.35 -4.64 -12.26
CA GLU A 130 4.15 -5.05 -11.12
C GLU A 130 4.12 -3.94 -10.06
N MET A 131 3.71 -4.31 -8.85
CA MET A 131 3.74 -3.46 -7.67
C MET A 131 4.90 -3.91 -6.79
N THR A 132 5.82 -2.99 -6.52
CA THR A 132 6.96 -3.20 -5.63
C THR A 132 6.66 -2.60 -4.26
N PRO A 133 6.85 -3.34 -3.16
CA PRO A 133 6.64 -2.81 -1.82
C PRO A 133 7.65 -1.69 -1.55
N LEU A 134 7.22 -0.65 -0.85
CA LEU A 134 8.14 0.39 -0.37
C LEU A 134 8.62 0.08 1.05
N PRO A 135 9.77 0.64 1.47
CA PRO A 135 10.22 0.52 2.83
C PRO A 135 9.17 1.03 3.84
N THR A 136 8.97 0.29 4.92
CA THR A 136 8.05 0.66 6.01
C THR A 136 8.81 0.70 7.35
N CYS A 137 8.24 1.39 8.35
CA CYS A 137 8.89 1.54 9.65
C CYS A 137 9.27 0.19 10.30
N LEU A 138 8.42 -0.83 10.12
CA LEU A 138 8.64 -2.18 10.67
C LEU A 138 9.92 -2.88 10.17
N GLN A 139 10.56 -2.35 9.13
CA GLN A 139 11.83 -2.89 8.62
C GLN A 139 13.04 -2.46 9.46
N PHE A 140 12.90 -1.41 10.28
CA PHE A 140 13.97 -0.92 11.15
C PHE A 140 13.90 -1.59 12.52
N ASN A 141 14.97 -2.30 12.88
CA ASN A 141 15.06 -3.06 14.13
C ASN A 141 15.87 -2.34 15.23
N GLU A 142 16.33 -1.13 14.95
CA GLU A 142 17.13 -0.34 15.90
C GLU A 142 16.57 1.06 16.02
N CYS A 143 16.60 1.59 17.24
CA CYS A 143 16.06 2.91 17.56
C CYS A 143 16.63 4.01 16.66
N GLY A 144 17.95 4.10 16.54
CA GLY A 144 18.61 5.12 15.71
C GLY A 144 18.15 5.06 14.25
N SER A 145 18.21 3.88 13.63
CA SER A 145 17.78 3.68 12.24
C SER A 145 16.28 4.00 12.02
N CYS A 146 15.43 3.72 13.01
CA CYS A 146 14.01 4.00 12.97
C CYS A 146 13.72 5.50 12.94
N VAL A 147 14.28 6.24 13.90
CA VAL A 147 13.98 7.68 14.08
C VAL A 147 14.68 8.54 13.05
N SER A 148 15.82 8.10 12.51
CA SER A 148 16.51 8.79 11.42
C SER A 148 16.00 8.42 10.03
N SER A 149 15.02 7.51 9.92
CA SER A 149 14.55 7.01 8.63
C SER A 149 13.87 8.12 7.81
N GLN A 150 14.15 8.13 6.50
CA GLN A 150 13.56 9.09 5.55
C GLN A 150 12.82 8.34 4.44
N ILE A 151 11.92 7.45 4.85
CA ILE A 151 11.15 6.57 3.94
C ILE A 151 9.75 7.11 3.61
N GLY A 152 9.45 8.37 3.97
CA GLY A 152 8.14 8.99 3.76
C GLY A 152 7.07 8.60 4.78
N PHE A 153 7.46 7.94 5.87
CA PHE A 153 6.63 7.63 7.03
C PHE A 153 7.14 8.33 8.28
N ASN A 154 6.23 8.73 9.16
CA ASN A 154 6.55 9.27 10.47
C ASN A 154 6.84 8.10 11.43
N CYS A 155 8.01 7.49 11.27
CA CYS A 155 8.43 6.37 12.10
C CYS A 155 8.82 6.83 13.50
N SER A 156 8.45 6.03 14.48
CA SER A 156 8.72 6.22 15.90
C SER A 156 9.16 4.91 16.52
N TRP A 157 10.01 4.99 17.53
CA TRP A 157 10.51 3.83 18.26
C TRP A 157 9.75 3.64 19.57
N CYS A 158 9.42 2.40 19.91
CA CYS A 158 8.89 2.04 21.22
C CYS A 158 9.88 1.14 21.96
N SER A 159 10.44 1.63 23.07
CA SER A 159 11.47 0.94 23.84
C SER A 159 10.91 -0.25 24.60
N LYS A 160 9.65 -0.19 25.03
CA LYS A 160 8.98 -1.33 25.68
C LYS A 160 8.83 -2.54 24.75
N LEU A 161 8.50 -2.27 23.48
CA LEU A 161 8.28 -3.31 22.46
C LEU A 161 9.54 -3.61 21.65
N GLN A 162 10.59 -2.79 21.77
CA GLN A 162 11.78 -2.81 20.93
C GLN A 162 11.42 -2.88 19.44
N ARG A 163 10.54 -1.95 19.00
CA ARG A 163 9.93 -1.96 17.67
C ARG A 163 9.83 -0.57 17.09
N CYS A 164 10.11 -0.46 15.79
CA CYS A 164 9.83 0.73 15.01
C CYS A 164 8.44 0.66 14.36
N SER A 165 7.65 1.73 14.44
CA SER A 165 6.31 1.79 13.86
C SER A 165 5.91 3.22 13.52
N SER A 166 4.99 3.37 12.57
CA SER A 166 4.27 4.63 12.32
C SER A 166 3.04 4.81 13.22
N GLY A 167 2.75 3.84 14.10
CA GLY A 167 1.50 3.72 14.86
C GLY A 167 0.31 3.21 14.04
N PHE A 168 0.50 2.96 12.74
CA PHE A 168 -0.52 2.48 11.81
C PHE A 168 0.00 1.31 10.99
N ASP A 169 0.15 0.16 11.64
CA ASP A 169 0.51 -1.11 11.02
C ASP A 169 -0.24 -2.29 11.65
N ARG A 170 0.02 -3.52 11.19
CA ARG A 170 -0.63 -4.75 11.67
C ARG A 170 -0.52 -4.99 13.19
N HIS A 171 0.46 -4.39 13.86
CA HIS A 171 0.71 -4.48 15.30
C HIS A 171 0.20 -3.25 16.08
N ARG A 172 -0.68 -2.45 15.48
CA ARG A 172 -1.23 -1.24 16.11
C ARG A 172 -1.87 -1.49 17.47
N GLN A 173 -2.53 -2.64 17.67
CA GLN A 173 -3.19 -2.92 18.96
C GLN A 173 -2.15 -3.02 20.09
N ASP A 174 -1.13 -3.87 19.93
CA ASP A 174 -0.02 -4.00 20.89
C ASP A 174 0.70 -2.66 21.11
N TRP A 175 0.86 -1.87 20.03
CA TRP A 175 1.47 -0.54 20.08
C TRP A 175 0.70 0.42 20.99
N VAL A 176 -0.62 0.47 20.85
CA VAL A 176 -1.50 1.31 21.68
C VAL A 176 -1.56 0.79 23.11
N ASP A 177 -1.75 -0.51 23.31
CA ASP A 177 -1.89 -1.13 24.64
C ASP A 177 -0.60 -0.99 25.47
N SER A 178 0.56 -0.89 24.83
CA SER A 178 1.85 -0.65 25.48
C SER A 178 2.13 0.84 25.79
N GLY A 179 1.24 1.75 25.38
CA GLY A 179 1.38 3.19 25.56
C GLY A 179 2.47 3.83 24.69
N CYS A 180 2.89 3.17 23.60
CA CYS A 180 3.93 3.67 22.70
C CYS A 180 3.62 5.02 22.03
N PRO A 181 2.36 5.39 21.69
CA PRO A 181 2.06 6.70 21.10
C PRO A 181 2.46 7.91 21.97
N GLU A 182 2.44 7.74 23.29
CA GLU A 182 2.87 8.78 24.23
C GLU A 182 4.38 8.71 24.49
N GLU A 183 4.96 7.50 24.59
CA GLU A 183 6.41 7.29 24.79
C GLU A 183 7.26 7.95 23.68
N SER A 184 6.85 7.84 22.42
CA SER A 184 7.59 8.37 21.27
C SER A 184 7.75 9.89 21.25
N LYS A 185 6.97 10.62 22.06
CA LYS A 185 7.06 12.09 22.17
C LYS A 185 8.16 12.53 23.14
N GLU A 186 8.60 11.65 24.04
CA GLU A 186 9.44 12.01 25.19
C GLU A 186 10.84 11.42 25.15
N LYS A 187 11.05 10.26 24.51
CA LYS A 187 12.36 9.60 24.41
C LYS A 187 12.66 9.20 22.98
N MET A 188 13.68 9.83 22.37
CA MET A 188 14.01 9.57 20.96
C MET A 188 14.87 8.32 20.80
N CYS A 189 15.95 8.17 21.57
CA CYS A 189 16.70 6.95 21.82
C CYS A 189 17.53 7.24 23.08
N GLU A 190 17.50 6.37 24.09
CA GLU A 190 18.41 6.52 25.23
C GLU A 190 19.77 5.97 24.75
N ASP A 191 20.77 6.84 24.63
CA ASP A 191 22.14 6.40 24.36
C ASP A 191 22.53 5.46 25.49
N THR A 192 22.58 4.16 25.19
CA THR A 192 23.23 3.22 26.08
C THR A 192 24.72 3.48 25.88
N GLU A 193 25.24 4.46 26.61
CA GLU A 193 26.68 4.70 26.71
C GLU A 193 27.35 3.36 27.00
N PRO A 194 28.19 2.82 26.09
CA PRO A 194 29.06 1.74 26.49
C PRO A 194 29.97 2.31 27.56
N VAL A 195 29.93 1.72 28.74
CA VAL A 195 30.86 2.03 29.83
C VAL A 195 32.26 1.65 29.34
N GLU A 196 32.94 2.57 28.66
CA GLU A 196 34.32 2.43 28.25
C GLU A 196 35.22 3.09 29.29
N THR A 197 35.74 2.24 30.17
CA THR A 197 36.98 2.52 30.86
C THR A 197 38.13 2.48 29.85
N SER A 198 38.76 3.64 29.69
CA SER A 198 40.19 3.83 29.39
C SER A 198 40.69 3.66 27.94
N SER A 199 41.51 4.66 27.59
CA SER A 199 42.67 4.66 26.68
C SER A 199 42.44 5.13 25.24
N GLN A 200 42.87 6.38 25.06
CA GLN A 200 43.21 7.02 23.80
C GLN A 200 44.08 6.12 22.91
N THR A 201 43.73 5.97 21.64
CA THR A 201 44.72 6.09 20.56
C THR A 201 44.06 6.50 19.24
N THR A 202 44.71 7.45 18.58
CA THR A 202 44.47 8.10 17.30
C THR A 202 44.19 7.14 16.14
N THR A 203 43.28 7.49 15.21
CA THR A 203 43.53 7.41 13.75
C THR A 203 42.57 8.32 12.98
N THR A 204 43.15 9.30 12.31
CA THR A 204 42.54 10.20 11.33
C THR A 204 42.11 9.42 10.09
N VAL A 205 40.81 9.43 9.75
CA VAL A 205 40.33 8.99 8.43
C VAL A 205 39.50 10.10 7.78
N ARG A 206 39.95 10.40 6.57
CA ARG A 206 39.61 11.49 5.65
C ARG A 206 38.13 11.50 5.26
N ALA A 207 37.47 12.65 5.42
CA ALA A 207 36.14 12.90 4.86
C ALA A 207 36.21 12.98 3.32
N THR A 208 35.47 12.12 2.63
CA THR A 208 35.23 12.23 1.18
C THR A 208 33.96 13.04 0.97
N THR A 209 34.13 14.33 0.78
CA THR A 209 33.06 15.26 0.38
C THR A 209 32.66 14.96 -1.06
N THR A 210 31.49 14.34 -1.27
CA THR A 210 30.88 14.26 -2.61
C THR A 210 30.10 15.54 -2.85
N GLN A 211 30.74 16.54 -3.46
CA GLN A 211 30.07 17.74 -3.95
C GLN A 211 29.29 17.41 -5.22
N PHE A 212 27.95 17.47 -5.17
CA PHE A 212 27.13 17.58 -6.37
C PHE A 212 27.07 19.05 -6.80
N ARG A 213 27.75 19.38 -7.90
CA ARG A 213 27.59 20.65 -8.62
C ARG A 213 26.28 20.64 -9.39
N VAL A 214 25.34 21.49 -8.98
CA VAL A 214 24.14 21.84 -9.74
C VAL A 214 24.51 22.93 -10.75
N LEU A 215 24.38 22.64 -12.04
CA LEU A 215 24.35 23.66 -13.11
C LEU A 215 22.89 23.84 -13.54
N THR A 216 22.31 24.97 -13.14
CA THR A 216 21.01 25.43 -13.64
C THR A 216 21.24 26.68 -14.48
N THR A 217 20.72 26.70 -15.70
CA THR A 217 20.52 27.94 -16.47
C THR A 217 19.03 28.08 -16.83
N THR A 218 18.38 28.82 -15.95
CA THR A 218 17.22 29.72 -16.04
C THR A 218 16.48 29.86 -17.38
N ARG A 219 15.14 29.81 -17.33
CA ARG A 219 14.27 30.89 -17.85
C ARG A 219 13.06 31.10 -16.94
N ARG A 220 12.77 32.38 -16.73
CA ARG A 220 11.89 33.01 -15.73
C ARG A 220 10.51 33.28 -16.34
N ALA A 221 9.44 33.10 -15.57
CA ALA A 221 8.22 33.91 -15.72
C ALA A 221 7.46 33.93 -14.37
N THR A 222 7.15 35.13 -13.94
CA THR A 222 6.52 35.55 -12.68
C THR A 222 5.00 35.56 -12.82
N THR A 223 4.25 35.24 -11.76
CA THR A 223 3.08 36.02 -11.29
C THR A 223 2.62 35.54 -9.91
N SER A 224 2.17 36.49 -9.10
CA SER A 224 1.74 36.41 -7.71
C SER A 224 0.34 35.82 -7.54
N GLN A 225 0.08 35.20 -6.39
CA GLN A 225 -1.03 35.56 -5.49
C GLN A 225 -1.01 34.68 -4.22
N LEU A 226 -1.15 35.34 -3.06
CA LEU A 226 -1.44 34.73 -1.77
C LEU A 226 -2.97 34.68 -1.59
N PRO A 227 -3.52 33.60 -1.02
CA PRO A 227 -4.59 33.79 -0.05
C PRO A 227 -4.36 33.03 1.26
N THR A 228 -4.64 33.76 2.31
CA THR A 228 -4.81 33.37 3.71
C THR A 228 -5.95 32.37 3.91
N SER A 229 -5.72 31.27 4.62
CA SER A 229 -6.69 30.72 5.60
C SER A 229 -6.02 29.72 6.54
N LEU A 230 -6.39 29.82 7.82
CA LEU A 230 -5.99 28.95 8.93
C LEU A 230 -6.58 27.53 8.80
N PRO A 231 -5.97 26.50 9.42
CA PRO A 231 -6.41 25.11 9.27
C PRO A 231 -7.55 24.78 10.24
N THR A 232 -8.60 24.15 9.73
CA THR A 232 -9.51 23.32 10.54
C THR A 232 -9.05 21.87 10.45
N GLU A 233 -8.94 21.23 11.61
CA GLU A 233 -8.71 19.80 11.77
C GLU A 233 -9.77 18.97 11.04
N ASP A 234 -9.36 17.77 10.65
CA ASP A 234 -10.16 16.66 10.13
C ASP A 234 -10.32 16.59 8.59
N ASP A 235 -9.28 16.08 7.93
CA ASP A 235 -9.39 15.37 6.65
C ASP A 235 -8.12 14.54 6.37
N THR A 236 -8.06 13.30 6.86
CA THR A 236 -7.01 12.32 6.48
C THR A 236 -7.42 11.52 5.25
N LYS A 237 -7.77 12.21 4.16
CA LYS A 237 -7.90 11.61 2.83
C LYS A 237 -6.79 12.14 1.93
N ILE A 238 -5.69 11.39 1.84
CA ILE A 238 -4.61 11.70 0.90
C ILE A 238 -5.00 11.10 -0.46
N ALA A 239 -5.47 11.95 -1.38
CA ALA A 239 -5.47 11.66 -2.81
C ALA A 239 -4.09 12.05 -3.37
N LEU A 240 -3.34 11.09 -3.93
CA LEU A 240 -2.06 11.36 -4.58
C LEU A 240 -2.26 11.63 -6.07
N HIS A 241 -1.80 12.79 -6.52
CA HIS A 241 -1.71 13.15 -7.94
C HIS A 241 -0.52 12.46 -8.61
N LEU A 242 -0.74 11.84 -9.78
CA LEU A 242 0.31 11.33 -10.65
C LEU A 242 1.17 12.47 -11.20
N LYS A 243 2.50 12.33 -11.11
CA LYS A 243 3.45 13.10 -11.91
C LYS A 243 3.97 12.22 -13.03
N ASP A 244 3.60 12.56 -14.25
CA ASP A 244 3.89 11.83 -15.48
C ASP A 244 5.39 11.91 -15.80
N ASN A 245 6.08 10.77 -15.74
CA ASN A 245 7.39 10.52 -16.36
C ASN A 245 7.71 9.01 -16.23
N GLY A 246 7.44 8.23 -17.28
CA GLY A 246 7.98 6.88 -17.45
C GLY A 246 7.43 5.80 -16.50
N GLY A 247 6.52 4.98 -17.00
CA GLY A 247 5.78 3.92 -16.30
C GLY A 247 6.56 3.13 -15.24
N THR A 248 6.42 3.55 -14.00
CA THR A 248 6.64 2.76 -12.78
C THR A 248 5.54 3.20 -11.80
N VAL A 249 4.68 2.29 -11.34
CA VAL A 249 3.69 2.61 -10.31
C VAL A 249 4.34 2.38 -8.95
N THR A 250 4.81 3.45 -8.33
CA THR A 250 5.43 3.40 -7.00
C THR A 250 4.34 3.50 -5.92
N CYS A 251 4.12 2.41 -5.18
CA CYS A 251 3.12 2.34 -4.09
C CYS A 251 3.72 2.85 -2.77
N TYR A 252 3.31 4.02 -2.28
CA TYR A 252 3.86 4.57 -1.04
C TYR A 252 3.43 3.86 0.25
N ARG A 253 2.50 2.89 0.18
CA ARG A 253 1.90 2.20 1.33
C ARG A 253 1.41 0.81 0.95
N CYS A 254 2.35 -0.05 0.58
CA CYS A 254 2.19 -1.49 0.50
C CYS A 254 3.16 -2.05 1.57
#